data_AF-A0A3D9AV60-F1
#
_entry.id   AF-A0A3D9AV60-F1
#
_cell.length_a   1.000
_cell.length_b   1.000
_cell.length_c   1.000
_cell.angle_alpha   90.00
_cell.angle_beta   90.00
_cell.angle_gamma   90.00
#
_symmetry.space_group_name_H-M   'P 1'
#
loop_
_entity.id
_entity.type
_entity.pdbx_description
1 polymer ?
#
loop_
_entity_poly.entity_id
_entity_poly.type
_entity_poly.pdbx_seq_one_letter_code
_entity_poly.pdbx_strand_id
1 'polypeptide(L)'
;MITVEEVQNTHQKKEFLDFPARLYQHDKNYIRPLDKDINEVFNPEKNKFYKNGECVRFLFKKKSETVGKIAVFINTSYEQNQPTGGIGFFDCVNNQETANFIFNHCKNWLQEREIEAMDGPINFGERDKFWGLLMEGFIEPLYCMNYNCPYYKELFENYGFKIYFEQLCFSRPIFAEVSRVFTVMHAKHSKNPEISARPMKKNNLEKFAKDFTLIYNKAWASHGEGKCLDETKTLKMFKSMKPIINEHISWFVYENEKPVAMWMNIPDLNQWFKYLNGKFGIIEKLKFLWVKKFKKNEKMVGLVFGVVPEWQKKGLEGYMIWEGTQHLRKHTDFKTTELQWIGDFNPKMIKIAENLDTTVTRKLVTYRYLFDQNKEFERHPEL
;
A
#
# COMPACT_ATOMS: atom_id res chain seq x y z
N MET A 1 -16.94 -16.92 -28.14
CA MET A 1 -16.11 -17.72 -27.24
C MET A 1 -15.01 -16.82 -26.69
N ILE A 2 -14.72 -16.93 -25.39
CA ILE A 2 -13.57 -16.27 -24.77
C ILE A 2 -12.39 -17.25 -24.86
N THR A 3 -11.22 -16.76 -25.25
CA THR A 3 -9.98 -17.54 -25.28
C THR A 3 -9.00 -17.01 -24.25
N VAL A 4 -8.20 -17.89 -23.66
CA VAL A 4 -7.15 -17.54 -22.70
C VAL A 4 -5.79 -17.55 -23.38
N GLU A 5 -4.96 -16.56 -23.07
CA GLU A 5 -3.57 -16.48 -23.49
C GLU A 5 -2.67 -16.25 -22.28
N GLU A 6 -1.73 -17.15 -22.05
CA GLU A 6 -0.65 -16.91 -21.09
C GLU A 6 0.28 -15.80 -21.60
N VAL A 7 0.69 -14.90 -20.71
CA VAL A 7 1.60 -13.79 -21.05
C VAL A 7 3.04 -14.27 -21.06
N GLN A 8 3.51 -14.66 -22.25
CA GLN A 8 4.85 -15.22 -22.45
C GLN A 8 5.78 -14.27 -23.22
N ASN A 9 5.23 -13.46 -24.13
CA ASN A 9 6.01 -12.59 -25.01
C ASN A 9 5.86 -11.09 -24.71
N THR A 10 6.71 -10.27 -25.34
CA THR A 10 6.75 -8.81 -25.13
C THR A 10 5.45 -8.11 -25.53
N HIS A 11 4.76 -8.58 -26.57
CA HIS A 11 3.49 -8.01 -27.01
C HIS A 11 2.40 -8.23 -25.96
N GLN A 12 2.28 -9.46 -25.43
CA GLN A 12 1.33 -9.78 -24.37
C GLN A 12 1.66 -9.05 -23.07
N LYS A 13 2.94 -8.90 -22.71
CA LYS A 13 3.36 -8.12 -21.53
C LYS A 13 2.92 -6.67 -21.65
N LYS A 14 3.11 -6.06 -22.83
CA LYS A 14 2.64 -4.70 -23.12
C LYS A 14 1.12 -4.60 -23.02
N GLU A 15 0.41 -5.56 -23.61
CA GLU A 15 -1.05 -5.59 -23.58
C GLU A 15 -1.63 -5.73 -22.17
N PHE A 16 -1.00 -6.53 -21.29
CA PHE A 16 -1.38 -6.65 -19.88
C PHE A 16 -1.27 -5.33 -19.10
N LEU A 17 -0.35 -4.45 -19.50
CA LEU A 17 -0.16 -3.11 -18.92
C LEU A 17 -1.11 -2.07 -19.53
N ASP A 18 -1.39 -2.19 -20.82
CA ASP A 18 -2.20 -1.21 -21.55
C ASP A 18 -3.71 -1.43 -21.42
N PHE A 19 -4.16 -2.68 -21.24
CA PHE A 19 -5.58 -3.00 -21.13
C PHE A 19 -6.32 -2.19 -20.04
N PRO A 20 -5.80 -2.08 -18.80
CA PRO A 20 -6.41 -1.22 -17.78
C PRO A 20 -6.55 0.22 -18.25
N ALA A 21 -5.50 0.80 -18.85
CA ALA A 21 -5.53 2.18 -19.30
C ALA A 21 -6.64 2.44 -20.34
N ARG A 22 -6.97 1.44 -21.17
CA ARG A 22 -8.12 1.52 -22.09
C ARG A 22 -9.45 1.32 -21.38
N LEU A 23 -9.52 0.39 -20.43
CA LEU A 23 -10.73 0.12 -19.65
C LEU A 23 -11.14 1.33 -18.80
N TYR A 24 -10.18 2.01 -18.18
CA TYR A 24 -10.39 3.16 -17.29
C TYR A 24 -10.31 4.52 -18.01
N GLN A 25 -10.31 4.58 -19.34
CA GLN A 25 -10.01 5.80 -20.10
C GLN A 25 -10.94 6.99 -19.81
N HIS A 26 -12.16 6.73 -19.32
CA HIS A 26 -13.15 7.75 -18.98
C HIS A 26 -13.22 8.06 -17.47
N ASP A 27 -12.42 7.37 -16.65
CA ASP A 27 -12.36 7.61 -15.21
C ASP A 27 -11.28 8.66 -14.88
N LYS A 28 -11.72 9.84 -14.45
CA LYS A 28 -10.84 10.95 -14.09
C LYS A 28 -9.94 10.67 -12.88
N ASN A 29 -10.29 9.70 -12.05
CA ASN A 29 -9.54 9.36 -10.84
C ASN A 29 -8.51 8.24 -11.09
N TYR A 30 -8.61 7.54 -12.22
CA TYR A 30 -7.66 6.49 -12.55
C TYR A 30 -6.28 7.08 -12.86
N ILE A 31 -5.28 6.55 -12.18
CA ILE A 31 -3.88 6.86 -12.43
C ILE A 31 -3.22 5.56 -12.89
N ARG A 32 -2.75 5.54 -14.15
CA ARG A 32 -2.01 4.39 -14.70
C ARG A 32 -0.76 4.12 -13.84
N PRO A 33 -0.63 2.93 -13.22
CA PRO A 33 0.57 2.58 -12.48
C PRO A 33 1.81 2.60 -13.36
N LEU A 34 3.00 2.79 -12.77
CA LEU A 34 4.23 2.68 -13.53
C LEU A 34 4.39 1.24 -14.02
N ASP A 35 4.63 1.08 -15.33
CA ASP A 35 4.88 -0.20 -15.99
C ASP A 35 6.01 -0.96 -15.31
N LYS A 36 7.02 -0.24 -14.81
CA LYS A 36 8.12 -0.80 -14.05
C LYS A 36 7.63 -1.50 -12.76
N ASP A 37 6.75 -0.85 -12.00
CA ASP A 37 6.28 -1.37 -10.71
C ASP A 37 5.47 -2.66 -10.90
N ILE A 38 4.64 -2.73 -11.95
CA ILE A 38 3.92 -3.96 -12.32
C ILE A 38 4.90 -5.03 -12.80
N ASN A 39 5.82 -4.69 -13.71
CA ASN A 39 6.76 -5.67 -14.27
C ASN A 39 7.72 -6.25 -13.21
N GLU A 40 8.10 -5.49 -12.19
CA GLU A 40 8.96 -5.98 -11.10
C GLU A 40 8.30 -7.11 -10.30
N VAL A 41 6.96 -7.13 -10.17
CA VAL A 41 6.22 -8.23 -9.54
C VAL A 41 6.45 -9.54 -10.30
N PHE A 42 6.54 -9.48 -11.63
CA PHE A 42 6.67 -10.63 -12.51
C PHE A 42 8.11 -10.90 -12.97
N ASN A 43 9.10 -10.35 -12.27
CA ASN A 43 10.52 -10.54 -12.58
C ASN A 43 11.19 -11.40 -11.49
N PRO A 44 11.59 -12.66 -11.80
CA PRO A 44 12.26 -13.55 -10.86
C PRO A 44 13.57 -13.02 -10.25
N GLU A 45 14.27 -12.12 -10.94
CA GLU A 45 15.51 -11.51 -10.43
C GLU A 45 15.24 -10.37 -9.43
N LYS A 46 14.02 -9.80 -9.45
CA LYS A 46 13.63 -8.67 -8.59
C LYS A 46 12.71 -9.09 -7.46
N ASN A 47 11.82 -10.04 -7.73
CA ASN A 47 10.84 -10.52 -6.76
C ASN A 47 11.31 -11.82 -6.11
N LYS A 48 11.78 -11.72 -4.87
CA LYS A 48 12.28 -12.86 -4.07
C LYS A 48 11.25 -13.98 -3.86
N PHE A 49 9.94 -13.70 -4.03
CA PHE A 49 8.88 -14.68 -3.83
C PHE A 49 8.92 -15.82 -4.86
N TYR A 50 9.55 -15.61 -6.02
CA TYR A 50 9.80 -16.67 -7.00
C TYR A 50 10.71 -17.80 -6.50
N LYS A 51 11.42 -17.62 -5.37
CA LYS A 51 12.19 -18.72 -4.77
C LYS A 51 11.30 -19.86 -4.25
N ASN A 52 10.11 -19.50 -3.81
CA ASN A 52 9.20 -20.35 -3.04
C ASN A 52 7.77 -20.30 -3.61
N GLY A 53 7.62 -19.90 -4.86
CA GLY A 53 6.31 -19.66 -5.45
C GLY A 53 6.36 -19.50 -6.95
N GLU A 54 5.18 -19.57 -7.54
CA GLU A 54 4.95 -19.47 -8.97
C GLU A 54 3.88 -18.42 -9.21
N CYS A 55 4.07 -17.57 -10.22
CA CYS A 55 3.11 -16.55 -10.60
C CYS A 55 3.03 -16.42 -12.11
N VAL A 56 1.80 -16.53 -12.63
CA VAL A 56 1.48 -16.51 -14.06
C VAL A 56 0.46 -15.41 -14.34
N ARG A 57 0.54 -14.81 -15.53
CA ARG A 57 -0.39 -13.80 -16.01
C ARG A 57 -1.16 -14.33 -17.20
N PHE A 58 -2.44 -14.01 -17.25
CA PHE A 58 -3.33 -14.37 -18.35
C PHE A 58 -4.02 -13.14 -18.94
N LEU A 59 -4.21 -13.15 -20.25
CA LEU A 59 -5.08 -12.27 -21.00
C LEU A 59 -6.28 -13.09 -21.51
N PHE A 60 -7.45 -12.48 -21.51
CA PHE A 60 -8.69 -13.10 -21.98
C PHE A 60 -9.22 -12.31 -23.16
N LYS A 61 -9.49 -12.97 -24.28
CA LYS A 61 -9.89 -12.32 -25.54
C LYS A 61 -11.25 -12.78 -26.03
N LYS A 62 -12.01 -11.86 -26.62
CA LYS A 62 -13.25 -12.11 -27.36
C LYS A 62 -13.12 -11.45 -28.74
N LYS A 63 -13.15 -12.25 -29.82
CA LYS A 63 -13.00 -11.75 -31.20
C LYS A 63 -11.76 -10.84 -31.38
N SER A 64 -10.62 -11.25 -30.82
CA SER A 64 -9.33 -10.54 -30.80
C SER A 64 -9.20 -9.33 -29.86
N GLU A 65 -10.29 -8.89 -29.23
CA GLU A 65 -10.24 -7.82 -28.22
C GLU A 65 -9.99 -8.41 -26.84
N THR A 66 -9.07 -7.83 -26.08
CA THR A 66 -8.86 -8.18 -24.67
C THR A 66 -10.06 -7.70 -23.86
N VAL A 67 -10.74 -8.63 -23.20
CA VAL A 67 -11.91 -8.39 -22.34
C VAL A 67 -11.59 -8.57 -20.86
N GLY A 68 -10.43 -9.13 -20.53
CA GLY A 68 -9.94 -9.18 -19.17
C GLY A 68 -8.49 -9.63 -19.06
N LYS A 69 -7.95 -9.50 -17.87
CA LYS A 69 -6.63 -9.99 -17.48
C LYS A 69 -6.64 -10.37 -16.01
N ILE A 70 -5.73 -11.26 -15.63
CA ILE A 70 -5.50 -11.59 -14.23
C ILE A 70 -4.08 -12.14 -14.04
N ALA A 71 -3.54 -12.03 -12.84
CA ALA A 71 -2.41 -12.81 -12.38
C ALA A 71 -2.89 -13.82 -11.33
N VAL A 72 -2.38 -15.05 -11.38
CA VAL A 72 -2.62 -16.09 -10.37
C VAL A 72 -1.28 -16.58 -9.85
N PHE A 73 -1.22 -16.93 -8.57
CA PHE A 73 0.02 -17.38 -7.95
C PHE A 73 -0.19 -18.32 -6.78
N ILE A 74 0.87 -19.07 -6.49
CA ILE A 74 1.08 -19.79 -5.23
C ILE A 74 2.37 -19.31 -4.58
N ASN A 75 2.41 -19.31 -3.25
CA ASN A 75 3.64 -19.08 -2.51
C ASN A 75 3.63 -19.86 -1.21
N THR A 76 4.66 -20.66 -0.95
CA THR A 76 4.71 -21.49 0.26
C THR A 76 4.88 -20.68 1.54
N SER A 77 5.33 -19.41 1.45
CA SER A 77 5.40 -18.49 2.59
C SER A 77 4.06 -17.76 2.84
N TYR A 78 3.04 -18.01 2.03
CA TYR A 78 1.68 -17.50 2.26
C TYR A 78 0.84 -18.53 3.02
N GLU A 79 1.11 -18.64 4.31
CA GLU A 79 0.46 -19.60 5.20
C GLU A 79 -0.96 -19.12 5.55
N GLN A 80 -1.93 -20.02 5.43
CA GLN A 80 -3.35 -19.84 5.76
C GLN A 80 -3.87 -21.15 6.39
N ASN A 81 -5.08 -21.14 6.95
CA ASN A 81 -5.68 -22.33 7.59
C ASN A 81 -5.82 -23.53 6.63
N GLN A 82 -5.88 -23.26 5.32
CA GLN A 82 -5.90 -24.24 4.25
C GLN A 82 -4.95 -23.80 3.13
N PRO A 83 -4.45 -24.72 2.27
CA PRO A 83 -3.67 -24.37 1.09
C PRO A 83 -4.39 -23.29 0.27
N THR A 84 -3.80 -22.09 0.20
CA THR A 84 -4.44 -20.91 -0.37
C THR A 84 -3.50 -20.24 -1.36
N GLY A 85 -3.99 -20.03 -2.58
CA GLY A 85 -3.32 -19.25 -3.61
C GLY A 85 -3.86 -17.83 -3.68
N GLY A 86 -3.27 -17.01 -4.54
CA GLY A 86 -3.70 -15.63 -4.73
C GLY A 86 -4.06 -15.32 -6.18
N ILE A 87 -5.02 -14.41 -6.35
CA ILE A 87 -5.29 -13.75 -7.62
C ILE A 87 -5.11 -12.24 -7.48
N GLY A 88 -4.51 -11.61 -8.47
CA GLY A 88 -4.13 -10.20 -8.48
C GLY A 88 -4.21 -9.58 -9.86
N PHE A 89 -4.04 -8.27 -9.94
CA PHE A 89 -4.13 -7.51 -11.21
C PHE A 89 -5.35 -7.89 -12.07
N PHE A 90 -6.46 -8.24 -11.43
CA PHE A 90 -7.71 -8.52 -12.11
C PHE A 90 -8.24 -7.24 -12.73
N ASP A 91 -8.42 -7.26 -14.05
CA ASP A 91 -9.23 -6.28 -14.74
C ASP A 91 -10.14 -7.00 -15.72
N CYS A 92 -11.40 -6.58 -15.82
CA CYS A 92 -12.41 -7.23 -16.65
C CYS A 92 -13.43 -6.19 -17.11
N VAL A 93 -13.91 -6.29 -18.34
CA VAL A 93 -15.11 -5.54 -18.77
C VAL A 93 -16.30 -5.88 -17.87
N ASN A 94 -17.27 -4.97 -17.74
CA ASN A 94 -18.47 -5.19 -16.91
C ASN A 94 -19.39 -6.28 -17.48
N ASN A 95 -19.01 -7.54 -17.26
CA ASN A 95 -19.70 -8.71 -17.77
C ASN A 95 -19.44 -9.92 -16.86
N GLN A 96 -20.48 -10.40 -16.18
CA GLN A 96 -20.38 -11.50 -15.22
C GLN A 96 -19.88 -12.80 -15.86
N GLU A 97 -20.34 -13.13 -17.07
CA GLU A 97 -19.89 -14.36 -17.77
C GLU A 97 -18.38 -14.35 -18.03
N THR A 98 -17.82 -13.19 -18.40
CA THR A 98 -16.38 -13.00 -18.60
C THR A 98 -15.64 -13.16 -17.27
N ALA A 99 -16.11 -12.50 -16.21
CA ALA A 99 -15.51 -12.65 -14.87
C ALA A 99 -15.55 -14.10 -14.38
N ASN A 100 -16.68 -14.79 -14.53
CA ASN A 100 -16.82 -16.20 -14.16
C ASN A 100 -15.84 -17.09 -14.93
N PHE A 101 -15.66 -16.86 -16.23
CA PHE A 101 -14.68 -17.59 -17.04
C PHE A 101 -13.24 -17.37 -16.51
N ILE A 102 -12.90 -16.12 -16.19
CA ILE A 102 -11.59 -15.75 -15.64
C ILE A 102 -11.35 -16.43 -14.29
N PHE A 103 -12.30 -16.34 -13.36
CA PHE A 103 -12.18 -16.92 -12.02
C PHE A 103 -12.15 -18.45 -12.06
N ASN A 104 -12.94 -19.10 -12.93
CA ASN A 104 -12.87 -20.55 -13.13
C ASN A 104 -11.50 -20.98 -13.67
N HIS A 105 -10.90 -20.21 -14.58
CA HIS A 105 -9.56 -20.51 -15.07
C HIS A 105 -8.51 -20.47 -13.94
N CYS A 106 -8.57 -19.44 -13.08
CA CYS A 106 -7.69 -19.37 -11.90
C CYS A 106 -7.94 -20.49 -10.89
N LYS A 107 -9.21 -20.82 -10.62
CA LYS A 107 -9.58 -21.94 -9.77
C LYS A 107 -8.96 -23.24 -10.28
N ASN A 108 -9.09 -23.56 -11.56
CA ASN A 108 -8.53 -24.77 -12.15
C ASN A 108 -7.01 -24.79 -12.05
N TRP A 109 -6.33 -23.69 -12.40
CA TRP A 109 -4.87 -23.57 -12.30
C TRP A 109 -4.36 -23.79 -10.86
N LEU A 110 -5.12 -23.33 -9.87
CA LEU A 110 -4.83 -23.51 -8.45
C LEU A 110 -5.11 -24.94 -7.98
N GLN A 111 -6.22 -25.56 -8.41
CA GLN A 111 -6.56 -26.95 -8.07
C GLN A 111 -5.53 -27.95 -8.62
N GLU A 112 -4.97 -27.70 -9.81
CA GLU A 112 -3.84 -28.47 -10.37
C GLU A 112 -2.59 -28.43 -9.47
N ARG A 113 -2.50 -27.47 -8.56
CA ARG A 113 -1.42 -27.26 -7.59
C ARG A 113 -1.85 -27.55 -6.16
N GLU A 114 -2.92 -28.34 -5.99
CA GLU A 114 -3.41 -28.81 -4.68
C GLU A 114 -3.84 -27.66 -3.74
N ILE A 115 -4.18 -26.51 -4.32
CA ILE A 115 -4.73 -25.39 -3.57
C ILE A 115 -6.24 -25.58 -3.36
N GLU A 116 -6.72 -25.19 -2.19
CA GLU A 116 -8.10 -25.36 -1.75
C GLU A 116 -8.91 -24.06 -1.69
N ALA A 117 -8.23 -22.90 -1.73
CA ALA A 117 -8.86 -21.59 -1.72
C ALA A 117 -8.07 -20.56 -2.53
N MET A 118 -8.74 -19.50 -2.97
CA MET A 118 -8.09 -18.35 -3.61
C MET A 118 -8.47 -17.05 -2.92
N ASP A 119 -7.45 -16.27 -2.55
CA ASP A 119 -7.61 -14.93 -1.99
C ASP A 119 -7.38 -13.89 -3.07
N GLY A 120 -8.14 -12.80 -3.05
CA GLY A 120 -8.04 -11.78 -4.09
C GLY A 120 -8.92 -10.55 -3.90
N PRO A 121 -8.59 -9.43 -4.54
CA PRO A 121 -7.35 -9.22 -5.27
C PRO A 121 -6.19 -8.93 -4.31
N ILE A 122 -5.12 -9.71 -4.45
CA ILE A 122 -3.84 -9.63 -3.74
C ILE A 122 -2.72 -9.87 -4.74
N ASN A 123 -1.46 -9.53 -4.45
CA ASN A 123 -0.38 -9.74 -5.44
C ASN A 123 0.76 -10.59 -4.91
N PHE A 124 1.50 -11.16 -5.85
CA PHE A 124 2.65 -12.01 -5.59
C PHE A 124 3.80 -11.21 -4.99
N GLY A 125 3.82 -11.06 -3.67
CA GLY A 125 4.78 -10.23 -2.97
C GLY A 125 4.37 -9.95 -1.53
N GLU A 126 5.00 -8.92 -0.95
CA GLU A 126 4.60 -8.42 0.36
C GLU A 126 3.22 -7.74 0.29
N ARG A 127 2.58 -7.59 1.44
CA ARG A 127 1.27 -6.95 1.58
C ARG A 127 1.36 -5.41 1.54
N ASP A 128 2.10 -4.84 0.59
CA ASP A 128 2.43 -3.40 0.54
C ASP A 128 1.93 -2.67 -0.72
N LYS A 129 1.69 -3.38 -1.83
CA LYS A 129 1.34 -2.77 -3.13
C LYS A 129 0.21 -3.48 -3.87
N PHE A 130 -0.62 -2.67 -4.50
CA PHE A 130 -1.75 -3.04 -5.38
C PHE A 130 -2.72 -4.03 -4.72
N TRP A 131 -2.85 -3.96 -3.40
CA TRP A 131 -3.57 -4.93 -2.59
C TRP A 131 -5.02 -4.48 -2.32
N GLY A 132 -5.96 -5.42 -2.31
CA GLY A 132 -7.37 -5.19 -1.99
C GLY A 132 -8.20 -4.66 -3.17
N LEU A 133 -9.50 -4.97 -3.18
CA LEU A 133 -10.48 -4.43 -4.12
C LEU A 133 -11.05 -3.14 -3.56
N LEU A 134 -11.01 -2.05 -4.32
CA LEU A 134 -11.61 -0.78 -3.94
C LEU A 134 -13.15 -0.88 -3.86
N MET A 135 -13.72 -0.62 -2.69
CA MET A 135 -15.16 -0.71 -2.41
C MET A 135 -15.80 0.66 -2.18
N GLU A 136 -15.08 1.55 -1.49
CA GLU A 136 -15.53 2.91 -1.17
C GLU A 136 -14.38 3.88 -1.35
N GLY A 137 -14.66 5.14 -1.70
CA GLY A 137 -13.61 6.16 -1.88
C GLY A 137 -12.91 6.11 -3.24
N PHE A 138 -13.71 6.11 -4.32
CA PHE A 138 -13.28 6.21 -5.73
C PHE A 138 -12.73 7.60 -6.09
N ILE A 139 -11.65 7.99 -5.40
CA ILE A 139 -10.82 9.17 -5.65
C ILE A 139 -9.42 8.72 -6.08
N GLU A 140 -8.59 9.63 -6.60
CA GLU A 140 -7.22 9.33 -7.04
C GLU A 140 -6.46 8.44 -6.01
N PRO A 141 -5.95 7.27 -6.42
CA PRO A 141 -5.28 6.32 -5.52
C PRO A 141 -3.92 6.86 -5.09
N LEU A 142 -3.48 6.48 -3.89
CA LEU A 142 -2.09 6.71 -3.48
C LEU A 142 -1.14 5.92 -4.37
N TYR A 143 0.12 6.36 -4.46
CA TYR A 143 1.14 5.59 -5.16
C TYR A 143 1.22 4.14 -4.69
N CYS A 144 1.20 3.20 -5.65
CA CYS A 144 1.11 1.76 -5.45
C CYS A 144 -0.17 1.23 -4.75
N MET A 145 -1.21 2.03 -4.55
CA MET A 145 -2.51 1.54 -4.09
C MET A 145 -3.33 0.98 -5.27
N ASN A 146 -4.18 0.00 -5.01
CA ASN A 146 -5.08 -0.53 -6.04
C ASN A 146 -6.19 0.48 -6.39
N TYR A 147 -6.68 0.41 -7.62
CA TYR A 147 -7.84 1.18 -8.07
C TYR A 147 -8.66 0.31 -9.02
N ASN A 148 -9.97 0.26 -8.81
CA ASN A 148 -10.86 -0.67 -9.51
C ASN A 148 -12.14 0.04 -9.94
N CYS A 149 -12.81 -0.50 -10.96
CA CYS A 149 -14.14 -0.03 -11.32
C CYS A 149 -15.15 -0.40 -10.22
N PRO A 150 -16.16 0.43 -9.94
CA PRO A 150 -17.17 0.12 -8.92
C PRO A 150 -17.89 -1.23 -9.12
N TYR A 151 -18.13 -1.63 -10.37
CA TYR A 151 -18.81 -2.89 -10.69
C TYR A 151 -17.99 -4.15 -10.37
N TYR A 152 -16.69 -4.04 -10.05
CA TYR A 152 -15.90 -5.22 -9.69
C TYR A 152 -16.41 -5.89 -8.42
N LYS A 153 -17.02 -5.13 -7.49
CA LYS A 153 -17.68 -5.70 -6.32
C LYS A 153 -18.65 -6.81 -6.72
N GLU A 154 -19.58 -6.49 -7.62
CA GLU A 154 -20.61 -7.41 -8.10
C GLU A 154 -19.97 -8.61 -8.80
N LEU A 155 -18.93 -8.39 -9.62
CA LEU A 155 -18.23 -9.48 -10.31
C LEU A 155 -17.66 -10.52 -9.33
N PHE A 156 -17.01 -10.08 -8.25
CA PHE A 156 -16.46 -10.96 -7.22
C PHE A 156 -17.58 -11.63 -6.40
N GLU A 157 -18.51 -10.84 -5.85
CA GLU A 157 -19.56 -11.36 -4.96
C GLU A 157 -20.50 -12.34 -5.68
N ASN A 158 -20.90 -12.08 -6.93
CA ASN A 158 -21.75 -12.98 -7.71
C ASN A 158 -21.06 -14.31 -8.08
N TYR A 159 -19.72 -14.34 -8.14
CA TYR A 159 -18.97 -15.59 -8.32
C TYR A 159 -18.93 -16.43 -7.03
N GLY A 160 -19.16 -15.80 -5.87
CA GLY A 160 -19.19 -16.44 -4.55
C GLY A 160 -18.02 -16.08 -3.64
N PHE A 161 -17.21 -15.07 -4.01
CA PHE A 161 -16.19 -14.55 -3.11
C PHE A 161 -16.83 -13.92 -1.86
N LYS A 162 -16.22 -14.16 -0.69
CA LYS A 162 -16.65 -13.59 0.60
C LYS A 162 -15.53 -12.72 1.19
N ILE A 163 -15.90 -11.63 1.87
CA ILE A 163 -14.93 -10.67 2.43
C ILE A 163 -14.11 -11.37 3.51
N TYR A 164 -12.82 -11.57 3.25
CA TYR A 164 -11.88 -12.15 4.20
C TYR A 164 -11.47 -11.12 5.26
N PHE A 165 -11.13 -9.90 4.82
CA PHE A 165 -10.93 -8.74 5.70
C PHE A 165 -11.09 -7.42 4.95
N GLU A 166 -11.45 -6.36 5.69
CA GLU A 166 -11.49 -4.99 5.18
C GLU A 166 -10.17 -4.26 5.45
N GLN A 167 -9.90 -3.25 4.62
CA GLN A 167 -8.72 -2.42 4.62
C GLN A 167 -9.18 -0.96 4.65
N LEU A 168 -8.99 -0.31 5.79
CA LEU A 168 -9.50 1.04 6.04
C LEU A 168 -8.39 2.06 5.86
N CYS A 169 -8.56 2.98 4.90
CA CYS A 169 -7.65 4.11 4.71
C CYS A 169 -8.18 5.34 5.43
N PHE A 170 -7.42 5.83 6.38
CA PHE A 170 -7.76 6.98 7.21
C PHE A 170 -7.13 8.25 6.65
N SER A 171 -7.88 9.35 6.61
CA SER A 171 -7.37 10.64 6.18
C SER A 171 -7.81 11.75 7.12
N ARG A 172 -7.07 12.85 7.10
CA ARG A 172 -7.32 14.05 7.88
C ARG A 172 -6.84 15.30 7.15
N PRO A 173 -7.60 16.41 7.15
CA PRO A 173 -7.10 17.70 6.74
C PRO A 173 -5.99 18.18 7.69
N ILE A 174 -4.88 18.64 7.14
CA ILE A 174 -3.71 19.08 7.92
C ILE A 174 -4.02 20.27 8.82
N PHE A 175 -4.89 21.17 8.37
CA PHE A 175 -5.28 22.39 9.08
C PHE A 175 -6.49 22.21 10.00
N ALA A 176 -7.11 21.01 10.02
CA ALA A 176 -8.18 20.72 10.98
C ALA A 176 -7.67 20.82 12.42
N GLU A 177 -8.55 21.03 13.39
CA GLU A 177 -8.17 20.98 14.80
C GLU A 177 -7.51 19.62 15.13
N VAL A 178 -6.66 19.62 16.15
CA VAL A 178 -6.10 18.40 16.70
C VAL A 178 -6.85 18.05 17.97
N SER A 179 -6.96 16.77 18.26
CA SER A 179 -7.40 16.29 19.56
C SER A 179 -6.69 17.03 20.68
N ARG A 180 -7.47 17.43 21.70
CA ARG A 180 -6.95 18.07 22.92
C ARG A 180 -5.84 17.22 23.54
N VAL A 181 -5.90 15.90 23.41
CA VAL A 181 -4.87 14.98 23.91
C VAL A 181 -3.48 15.35 23.37
N PHE A 182 -3.34 15.72 22.09
CA PHE A 182 -2.03 16.07 21.52
C PHE A 182 -1.48 17.36 22.10
N THR A 183 -2.33 18.38 22.26
CA THR A 183 -1.92 19.65 22.88
C THR A 183 -1.53 19.50 24.34
N VAL A 184 -2.23 18.63 25.10
CA VAL A 184 -1.92 18.36 26.51
C VAL A 184 -0.61 17.58 26.64
N MET A 185 -0.42 16.54 25.82
CA MET A 185 0.83 15.76 25.85
C MET A 185 2.01 16.57 25.35
N HIS A 186 1.80 17.47 24.39
CA HIS A 186 2.79 18.43 23.97
C HIS A 186 3.21 19.35 25.13
N ALA A 187 2.26 20.03 25.77
CA ALA A 187 2.55 20.90 26.90
C ALA A 187 3.23 20.20 28.09
N LYS A 188 2.99 18.89 28.26
CA LYS A 188 3.69 18.05 29.25
C LYS A 188 5.15 17.81 28.86
N HIS A 189 5.39 17.32 27.65
CA HIS A 189 6.72 16.88 27.21
C HIS A 189 7.64 18.03 26.79
N SER A 190 7.09 19.14 26.29
CA SER A 190 7.87 20.35 25.96
C SER A 190 8.54 21.01 27.17
N LYS A 191 8.12 20.66 28.40
CA LYS A 191 8.77 21.13 29.63
C LYS A 191 10.00 20.31 30.01
N ASN A 192 10.17 19.12 29.43
CA ASN A 192 11.32 18.27 29.70
C ASN A 192 12.47 18.65 28.75
N PRO A 193 13.58 19.23 29.26
CA PRO A 193 14.71 19.63 28.42
C PRO A 193 15.43 18.44 27.76
N GLU A 194 15.23 17.23 28.28
CA GLU A 194 15.81 16.01 27.73
C GLU A 194 15.08 15.54 26.46
N ILE A 195 13.84 15.99 26.25
CA ILE A 195 13.00 15.58 25.12
C ILE A 195 13.04 16.63 24.03
N SER A 196 13.38 16.22 22.81
CA SER A 196 13.38 17.10 21.64
C SER A 196 12.78 16.41 20.42
N ALA A 197 12.03 17.16 19.60
CA ALA A 197 11.55 16.70 18.30
C ALA A 197 12.32 17.43 17.20
N ARG A 198 12.78 16.69 16.17
CA ARG A 198 13.46 17.30 15.01
C ARG A 198 13.00 16.70 13.69
N PRO A 199 12.87 17.53 12.63
CA PRO A 199 12.57 17.04 11.29
C PRO A 199 13.79 16.33 10.69
N MET A 200 13.53 15.34 9.84
CA MET A 200 14.55 14.66 9.05
C MET A 200 15.19 15.60 8.02
N LYS A 201 16.52 15.51 7.88
CA LYS A 201 17.31 16.30 6.91
C LYS A 201 18.03 15.41 5.90
N LYS A 202 17.98 15.79 4.61
CA LYS A 202 18.55 15.05 3.46
C LYS A 202 20.07 15.02 3.45
N ASN A 203 20.72 15.96 4.13
CA ASN A 203 22.17 15.99 4.28
C ASN A 203 22.68 15.03 5.37
N ASN A 204 21.79 14.44 6.18
CA ASN A 204 22.17 13.54 7.29
C ASN A 204 21.39 12.22 7.26
N LEU A 205 21.14 11.68 6.07
CA LEU A 205 20.35 10.45 5.89
C LEU A 205 20.95 9.23 6.59
N GLU A 206 22.27 9.19 6.79
CA GLU A 206 22.94 8.10 7.50
C GLU A 206 22.49 8.02 8.95
N LYS A 207 22.53 9.14 9.67
CA LYS A 207 22.00 9.22 11.04
C LYS A 207 20.53 8.83 11.10
N PHE A 208 19.69 9.38 10.24
CA PHE A 208 18.25 9.11 10.28
C PHE A 208 17.89 7.67 9.88
N ALA A 209 18.66 7.04 8.98
CA ALA A 209 18.50 5.63 8.65
C ALA A 209 18.84 4.73 9.86
N LYS A 210 19.91 5.08 10.61
CA LYS A 210 20.26 4.39 11.85
C LYS A 210 19.21 4.57 12.93
N ASP A 211 18.76 5.80 13.16
CA ASP A 211 17.71 6.11 14.13
C ASP A 211 16.40 5.38 13.81
N PHE A 212 16.01 5.37 12.53
CA PHE A 212 14.85 4.64 12.03
C PHE A 212 14.98 3.13 12.31
N THR A 213 16.12 2.54 11.96
CA THR A 213 16.38 1.11 12.18
C THR A 213 16.26 0.74 13.66
N LEU A 214 16.82 1.58 14.55
CA LEU A 214 16.76 1.35 15.98
C LEU A 214 15.34 1.43 16.54
N ILE A 215 14.58 2.47 16.19
CA ILE A 215 13.19 2.63 16.65
C ILE A 215 12.32 1.51 16.08
N TYR A 216 12.44 1.20 14.78
CA TYR A 216 11.65 0.17 14.11
C TYR A 216 11.86 -1.19 14.79
N ASN A 217 13.12 -1.62 14.93
CA ASN A 217 13.42 -2.92 15.52
C ASN A 217 12.95 -3.00 16.98
N LYS A 218 13.01 -1.91 17.75
CA LYS A 218 12.50 -1.90 19.13
C LYS A 218 10.98 -1.91 19.22
N ALA A 219 10.30 -1.07 18.45
CA ALA A 219 8.86 -0.91 18.51
C ALA A 219 8.11 -2.12 17.94
N TRP A 220 8.69 -2.81 16.96
CA TRP A 220 8.10 -4.01 16.34
C TRP A 220 8.70 -5.34 16.82
N ALA A 221 9.71 -5.35 17.70
CA ALA A 221 10.20 -6.59 18.32
C ALA A 221 9.10 -7.38 19.04
N SER A 222 8.08 -6.70 19.57
CA SER A 222 6.94 -7.34 20.24
C SER A 222 5.87 -7.87 19.30
N HIS A 223 5.88 -7.51 18.00
CA HIS A 223 4.84 -7.88 17.03
C HIS A 223 5.09 -9.23 16.33
N GLY A 224 6.04 -10.03 16.83
CA GLY A 224 6.15 -11.46 16.47
C GLY A 224 6.65 -11.79 15.06
N GLU A 225 6.74 -10.83 14.14
CA GLU A 225 7.12 -11.12 12.74
C GLU A 225 8.62 -11.38 12.52
N GLY A 226 9.48 -11.27 13.55
CA GLY A 226 10.91 -11.65 13.48
C GLY A 226 11.76 -10.89 12.45
N LYS A 227 11.19 -9.96 11.69
CA LYS A 227 11.88 -9.18 10.65
C LYS A 227 12.59 -7.98 11.27
N CYS A 228 13.80 -8.19 11.78
CA CYS A 228 14.72 -7.10 12.10
C CYS A 228 15.20 -6.43 10.81
N LEU A 229 15.08 -5.10 10.75
CA LEU A 229 15.67 -4.31 9.68
C LEU A 229 17.19 -4.27 9.84
N ASP A 230 17.88 -4.47 8.71
CA ASP A 230 19.31 -4.25 8.58
C ASP A 230 19.59 -2.77 8.27
N GLU A 231 20.55 -2.19 8.99
CA GLU A 231 20.89 -0.77 8.86
C GLU A 231 21.41 -0.43 7.46
N THR A 232 22.21 -1.32 6.85
CA THR A 232 22.78 -1.09 5.51
C THR A 232 21.69 -1.08 4.44
N LYS A 233 20.72 -2.00 4.53
CA LYS A 233 19.53 -2.02 3.66
C LYS A 233 18.68 -0.78 3.86
N THR A 234 18.48 -0.36 5.12
CA THR A 234 17.72 0.86 5.45
C THR A 234 18.39 2.11 4.87
N LEU A 235 19.72 2.23 4.98
CA LEU A 235 20.46 3.34 4.38
C LEU A 235 20.32 3.38 2.86
N LYS A 236 20.39 2.23 2.18
CA LYS A 236 20.15 2.13 0.73
C LYS A 236 18.74 2.60 0.36
N MET A 237 17.73 2.23 1.16
CA MET A 237 16.35 2.70 0.99
C MET A 237 16.23 4.22 1.16
N PHE A 238 16.81 4.80 2.21
CA PHE A 238 16.78 6.25 2.41
C PHE A 238 17.49 7.00 1.25
N LYS A 239 18.62 6.47 0.77
CA LYS A 239 19.34 7.04 -0.38
C LYS A 239 18.52 6.96 -1.67
N SER A 240 17.80 5.87 -1.93
CA SER A 240 16.94 5.75 -3.11
C SER A 240 15.72 6.68 -3.05
N MET A 241 15.21 6.96 -1.85
CA MET A 241 14.09 7.89 -1.62
C MET A 241 14.50 9.37 -1.57
N LYS A 242 15.80 9.70 -1.53
CA LYS A 242 16.30 11.09 -1.46
C LYS A 242 15.61 12.08 -2.43
N PRO A 243 15.29 11.72 -3.70
CA PRO A 243 14.60 12.64 -4.63
C PRO A 243 13.18 13.04 -4.19
N ILE A 244 12.49 12.16 -3.45
CA ILE A 244 11.09 12.31 -3.03
C ILE A 244 10.93 12.76 -1.58
N ILE A 245 11.98 12.61 -0.75
CA ILE A 245 11.95 13.06 0.65
C ILE A 245 11.55 14.55 0.72
N ASN A 246 10.67 14.88 1.67
CA ASN A 246 10.37 16.24 2.07
C ASN A 246 10.79 16.41 3.54
N GLU A 247 11.65 17.38 3.81
CA GLU A 247 12.28 17.61 5.13
C GLU A 247 11.34 18.21 6.18
N HIS A 248 10.08 18.48 5.84
CA HIS A 248 9.12 19.11 6.76
C HIS A 248 8.10 18.13 7.34
N ILE A 249 8.02 16.92 6.79
CA ILE A 249 6.93 15.97 7.09
C ILE A 249 7.40 14.65 7.71
N SER A 250 8.69 14.44 7.91
CA SER A 250 9.21 13.27 8.63
C SER A 250 9.94 13.72 9.89
N TRP A 251 9.60 13.16 11.03
CA TRP A 251 10.01 13.64 12.35
C TRP A 251 10.53 12.52 13.23
N PHE A 252 11.49 12.87 14.08
CA PHE A 252 12.04 12.00 15.11
C PHE A 252 12.01 12.70 16.45
N VAL A 253 11.73 11.95 17.51
CA VAL A 253 11.84 12.42 18.90
C VAL A 253 13.03 11.74 19.57
N TYR A 254 13.74 12.52 20.37
CA TYR A 254 14.92 12.08 21.11
C TYR A 254 14.73 12.36 22.59
N GLU A 255 15.24 11.45 23.41
CA GLU A 255 15.46 11.62 24.84
C GLU A 255 16.97 11.57 25.05
N ASN A 256 17.59 12.66 25.52
CA ASN A 256 19.05 12.74 25.71
C ASN A 256 19.84 12.31 24.45
N GLU A 257 19.46 12.84 23.28
CA GLU A 257 19.99 12.49 21.95
C GLU A 257 19.79 11.03 21.48
N LYS A 258 19.10 10.19 22.26
CA LYS A 258 18.72 8.84 21.87
C LYS A 258 17.36 8.83 21.17
N PRO A 259 17.22 8.27 19.96
CA PRO A 259 15.95 8.25 19.24
C PRO A 259 14.93 7.34 19.95
N VAL A 260 13.74 7.87 20.23
CA VAL A 260 12.66 7.19 20.99
C VAL A 260 11.34 7.11 20.23
N ALA A 261 11.11 7.99 19.25
CA ALA A 261 9.94 7.90 18.37
C ALA A 261 10.23 8.44 16.97
N MET A 262 9.45 7.97 16.00
CA MET A 262 9.49 8.43 14.61
C MET A 262 8.09 8.53 14.01
N TRP A 263 7.91 9.53 13.15
CA TRP A 263 6.73 9.73 12.32
C TRP A 263 7.19 9.97 10.89
N MET A 264 7.10 8.94 10.06
CA MET A 264 7.63 8.93 8.70
C MET A 264 6.51 9.16 7.69
N ASN A 265 6.62 10.24 6.92
CA ASN A 265 5.68 10.57 5.86
C ASN A 265 6.43 10.90 4.57
N ILE A 266 5.79 10.65 3.43
CA ILE A 266 6.27 11.06 2.11
C ILE A 266 5.19 11.85 1.38
N PRO A 267 5.53 12.70 0.39
CA PRO A 267 4.53 13.21 -0.53
C PRO A 267 3.88 12.05 -1.30
N ASP A 268 2.58 12.13 -1.60
CA ASP A 268 1.94 11.15 -2.48
C ASP A 268 2.52 11.30 -3.90
N LEU A 269 3.26 10.28 -4.36
CA LEU A 269 3.97 10.35 -5.63
C LEU A 269 3.02 10.35 -6.82
N ASN A 270 1.81 9.83 -6.67
CA ASN A 270 0.83 9.80 -7.76
C ASN A 270 0.38 11.20 -8.21
N GLN A 271 0.49 12.22 -7.35
CA GLN A 271 0.26 13.62 -7.74
C GLN A 271 1.25 14.10 -8.82
N TRP A 272 2.41 13.46 -8.95
CA TRP A 272 3.38 13.72 -10.02
C TRP A 272 3.42 12.61 -11.07
N PHE A 273 3.33 11.35 -10.67
CA PHE A 273 3.45 10.21 -11.59
C PHE A 273 2.27 10.07 -12.54
N LYS A 274 1.10 10.63 -12.23
CA LYS A 274 -0.03 10.68 -13.17
C LYS A 274 0.28 11.37 -14.50
N TYR A 275 1.26 12.27 -14.53
CA TYR A 275 1.71 12.93 -15.76
C TYR A 275 2.67 12.09 -16.61
N LEU A 276 3.11 10.92 -16.12
CA LEU A 276 4.09 10.06 -16.79
C LEU A 276 3.45 8.93 -17.61
N ASN A 277 2.13 8.73 -17.47
CA ASN A 277 1.36 7.72 -18.20
C ASN A 277 2.00 6.32 -18.14
N GLY A 278 2.32 5.86 -16.94
CA GLY A 278 2.91 4.55 -16.67
C GLY A 278 4.40 4.41 -17.02
N LYS A 279 5.02 5.39 -17.68
CA LYS A 279 6.44 5.30 -18.09
C LYS A 279 7.37 5.87 -17.01
N PHE A 280 8.58 5.33 -16.93
CA PHE A 280 9.61 5.81 -16.00
C PHE A 280 11.05 5.70 -16.55
N GLY A 281 11.20 6.03 -17.84
CA GLY A 281 12.49 6.11 -18.52
C GLY A 281 13.25 7.39 -18.20
N ILE A 282 14.32 7.67 -18.96
CA ILE A 282 15.14 8.89 -18.76
C ILE A 282 14.31 10.15 -19.01
N ILE A 283 13.52 10.16 -20.09
CA ILE A 283 12.65 11.28 -20.45
C ILE A 283 11.61 11.52 -19.35
N GLU A 284 10.99 10.46 -18.83
CA GLU A 284 9.98 10.58 -17.78
C GLU A 284 10.58 10.97 -16.42
N LYS A 285 11.82 10.59 -16.12
CA LYS A 285 12.54 11.08 -14.94
C LYS A 285 12.80 12.58 -15.04
N LEU A 286 13.19 13.08 -16.21
CA LEU A 286 13.34 14.52 -16.44
C LEU A 286 11.99 15.24 -16.35
N LYS A 287 10.95 14.68 -16.97
CA LYS A 287 9.57 15.17 -16.86
C LYS A 287 9.10 15.18 -15.41
N PHE A 288 9.39 14.14 -14.64
CA PHE A 288 9.07 14.07 -13.21
C PHE A 288 9.72 15.21 -12.43
N LEU A 289 11.03 15.46 -12.63
CA LEU A 289 11.72 16.57 -11.97
C LEU A 289 11.12 17.93 -12.35
N TRP A 290 10.73 18.09 -13.62
CA TRP A 290 10.04 19.29 -14.10
C TRP A 290 8.65 19.45 -13.47
N VAL A 291 7.80 18.43 -13.56
CA VAL A 291 6.46 18.41 -12.92
C VAL A 291 6.58 18.68 -11.43
N LYS A 292 7.49 18.01 -10.72
CA LYS A 292 7.73 18.21 -9.29
C LYS A 292 8.12 19.64 -8.93
N LYS A 293 8.82 20.35 -9.82
CA LYS A 293 9.21 21.76 -9.62
C LYS A 293 8.02 22.71 -9.76
N PHE A 294 7.07 22.43 -10.65
CA PHE A 294 6.00 23.37 -11.02
C PHE A 294 4.60 22.98 -10.54
N LYS A 295 4.36 21.71 -10.24
CA LYS A 295 3.10 21.18 -9.71
C LYS A 295 3.28 20.91 -8.22
N LYS A 296 2.56 21.69 -7.41
CA LYS A 296 2.49 21.51 -5.96
C LYS A 296 1.92 20.12 -5.64
N ASN A 297 2.44 19.52 -4.58
CA ASN A 297 1.90 18.30 -4.00
C ASN A 297 1.12 18.66 -2.74
N GLU A 298 -0.15 18.32 -2.73
CA GLU A 298 -1.09 18.71 -1.67
C GLU A 298 -1.44 17.56 -0.72
N LYS A 299 -0.94 16.33 -0.98
CA LYS A 299 -1.21 15.15 -0.14
C LYS A 299 0.09 14.52 0.36
N MET A 300 0.16 14.26 1.66
CA MET A 300 1.20 13.41 2.23
C MET A 300 0.63 12.06 2.66
N VAL A 301 1.49 11.04 2.62
CA VAL A 301 1.16 9.66 3.00
C VAL A 301 1.96 9.30 4.26
N GLY A 302 1.24 8.88 5.30
CA GLY A 302 1.84 8.29 6.50
C GLY A 302 2.30 6.87 6.22
N LEU A 303 3.61 6.63 6.31
CA LEU A 303 4.20 5.32 6.04
C LEU A 303 4.34 4.50 7.31
N VAL A 304 4.98 5.07 8.32
CA VAL A 304 5.32 4.36 9.55
C VAL A 304 5.30 5.34 10.72
N PHE A 305 4.68 4.90 11.81
CA PHE A 305 4.67 5.59 13.09
C PHE A 305 5.17 4.61 14.16
N GLY A 306 6.24 4.95 14.88
CA GLY A 306 6.84 4.04 15.86
C GLY A 306 7.27 4.77 17.13
N VAL A 307 6.99 4.16 18.29
CA VAL A 307 7.45 4.60 19.62
C VAL A 307 8.08 3.40 20.31
N VAL A 308 9.30 3.57 20.82
CA VAL A 308 9.99 2.49 21.54
C VAL A 308 9.17 2.05 22.77
N PRO A 309 9.21 0.76 23.17
CA PRO A 309 8.33 0.22 24.21
C PRO A 309 8.35 1.02 25.53
N GLU A 310 9.52 1.55 25.91
CA GLU A 310 9.72 2.33 27.13
C GLU A 310 8.92 3.64 27.15
N TRP A 311 8.50 4.13 25.97
CA TRP A 311 7.77 5.39 25.77
C TRP A 311 6.31 5.20 25.33
N GLN A 312 5.85 3.96 25.13
CA GLN A 312 4.47 3.68 24.75
C GLN A 312 3.49 4.06 25.88
N LYS A 313 2.30 4.54 25.51
CA LYS A 313 1.24 5.01 26.44
C LYS A 313 1.64 6.19 27.34
N LYS A 314 2.78 6.85 27.07
CA LYS A 314 3.22 8.07 27.78
C LYS A 314 2.86 9.37 27.06
N GLY A 315 2.20 9.29 25.89
CA GLY A 315 1.74 10.44 25.12
C GLY A 315 2.81 11.07 24.22
N LEU A 316 3.93 10.39 23.98
CA LEU A 316 5.00 10.91 23.14
C LEU A 316 4.55 11.07 21.67
N GLU A 317 3.59 10.24 21.25
CA GLU A 317 2.84 10.33 20.01
C GLU A 317 2.23 11.73 19.80
N GLY A 318 1.51 12.24 20.81
CA GLY A 318 0.83 13.52 20.74
C GLY A 318 1.81 14.69 20.71
N TYR A 319 2.91 14.61 21.47
CA TYR A 319 3.99 15.59 21.42
C TYR A 319 4.61 15.67 20.02
N MET A 320 5.02 14.53 19.45
CA MET A 320 5.65 14.48 18.12
C MET A 320 4.72 14.98 17.02
N ILE A 321 3.47 14.52 17.01
CA ILE A 321 2.49 14.89 15.99
C ILE A 321 2.20 16.39 16.07
N TRP A 322 2.10 16.97 17.27
CA TRP A 322 1.84 18.39 17.40
C TRP A 322 3.04 19.26 17.01
N GLU A 323 4.26 18.90 17.44
CA GLU A 323 5.50 19.55 16.99
C GLU A 323 5.59 19.58 15.45
N GLY A 324 5.41 18.42 14.83
CA GLY A 324 5.42 18.31 13.37
C GLY A 324 4.28 19.07 12.71
N THR A 325 3.07 19.04 13.28
CA THR A 325 1.89 19.75 12.76
C THR A 325 2.08 21.26 12.77
N GLN A 326 2.64 21.82 13.85
CA GLN A 326 2.92 23.25 13.94
C GLN A 326 3.93 23.70 12.89
N HIS A 327 4.97 22.90 12.66
CA HIS A 327 5.97 23.18 11.64
C HIS A 327 5.42 23.03 10.23
N LEU A 328 4.76 21.91 9.93
CA LEU A 328 4.32 21.60 8.58
C LEU A 328 3.28 22.60 8.06
N ARG A 329 2.41 23.13 8.94
CA ARG A 329 1.44 24.19 8.61
C ARG A 329 2.08 25.51 8.20
N LYS A 330 3.30 25.80 8.67
CA LYS A 330 4.05 27.02 8.34
C LYS A 330 4.92 26.88 7.09
N HIS A 331 5.35 25.65 6.79
CA HIS A 331 6.42 25.41 5.82
C HIS A 331 6.02 24.58 4.60
N THR A 332 4.77 24.12 4.50
CA THR A 332 4.32 23.26 3.40
C THR A 332 2.95 23.65 2.87
N ASP A 333 2.68 23.26 1.63
CA ASP A 333 1.39 23.41 0.96
C ASP A 333 0.49 22.16 1.10
N PHE A 334 0.86 21.20 1.94
CA PHE A 334 0.06 19.98 2.10
C PHE A 334 -1.29 20.32 2.76
N LYS A 335 -2.37 19.81 2.15
CA LYS A 335 -3.74 20.01 2.62
C LYS A 335 -4.27 18.81 3.38
N THR A 336 -3.86 17.61 2.99
CA THR A 336 -4.38 16.36 3.56
C THR A 336 -3.27 15.37 3.85
N THR A 337 -3.42 14.63 4.95
CA THR A 337 -2.65 13.41 5.21
C THR A 337 -3.53 12.21 5.00
N GLU A 338 -3.01 11.16 4.39
CA GLU A 338 -3.67 9.86 4.23
C GLU A 338 -2.75 8.78 4.80
N LEU A 339 -3.26 7.93 5.67
CA LEU A 339 -2.54 6.78 6.21
C LEU A 339 -2.69 5.62 5.22
N GLN A 340 -1.67 4.76 5.14
CA GLN A 340 -1.86 3.46 4.51
C GLN A 340 -2.97 2.68 5.20
N TRP A 341 -3.55 1.72 4.48
CA TRP A 341 -4.69 0.98 4.98
C TRP A 341 -4.34 0.20 6.26
N ILE A 342 -5.30 0.15 7.18
CA ILE A 342 -5.25 -0.68 8.39
C ILE A 342 -6.28 -1.79 8.19
N GLY A 343 -5.85 -3.04 8.37
CA GLY A 343 -6.76 -4.18 8.32
C GLY A 343 -7.73 -4.17 9.48
N ASP A 344 -9.00 -4.51 9.26
CA ASP A 344 -10.00 -4.58 10.32
C ASP A 344 -9.74 -5.66 11.37
N PHE A 345 -8.90 -6.64 11.05
CA PHE A 345 -8.30 -7.57 12.00
C PHE A 345 -7.34 -6.91 13.02
N ASN A 346 -7.01 -5.62 12.90
CA ASN A 346 -6.15 -4.89 13.85
C ASN A 346 -6.90 -3.74 14.55
N PRO A 347 -7.81 -4.05 15.50
CA PRO A 347 -8.63 -3.05 16.19
C PRO A 347 -7.81 -2.05 17.02
N LYS A 348 -6.62 -2.46 17.50
CA LYS A 348 -5.70 -1.58 18.24
C LYS A 348 -5.21 -0.43 17.37
N MET A 349 -4.78 -0.72 16.14
CA MET A 349 -4.33 0.31 15.19
C MET A 349 -5.47 1.17 14.67
N ILE A 350 -6.66 0.60 14.46
CA ILE A 350 -7.86 1.37 14.11
C ILE A 350 -8.16 2.41 15.19
N LYS A 351 -8.17 2.00 16.46
CA LYS A 351 -8.40 2.91 17.59
C LYS A 351 -7.34 4.01 17.68
N ILE A 352 -6.08 3.70 17.34
CA ILE A 352 -5.03 4.72 17.25
C ILE A 352 -5.37 5.72 16.14
N ALA A 353 -5.73 5.27 14.94
CA ALA A 353 -6.11 6.15 13.84
C ALA A 353 -7.33 7.02 14.18
N GLU A 354 -8.36 6.46 14.81
CA GLU A 354 -9.54 7.19 15.29
C GLU A 354 -9.16 8.28 16.30
N ASN A 355 -8.26 7.99 17.25
CA ASN A 355 -7.75 8.97 18.22
C ASN A 355 -6.94 10.11 17.58
N LEU A 356 -6.49 9.95 16.32
CA LEU A 356 -5.85 11.01 15.53
C LEU A 356 -6.87 11.93 14.84
N ASP A 357 -8.16 11.84 15.18
CA ASP A 357 -9.29 12.54 14.54
C ASP A 357 -9.27 12.36 13.01
N THR A 358 -8.99 11.14 12.57
CA THR A 358 -9.04 10.78 11.16
C THR A 358 -10.39 10.20 10.80
N THR A 359 -10.73 10.28 9.52
CA THR A 359 -11.95 9.70 8.95
C THR A 359 -11.57 8.66 7.90
N VAL A 360 -12.32 7.58 7.80
CA VAL A 360 -12.15 6.61 6.71
C VAL A 360 -12.57 7.27 5.40
N THR A 361 -11.62 7.46 4.48
CA THR A 361 -11.88 8.06 3.15
C THR A 361 -11.90 7.04 2.02
N ARG A 362 -11.38 5.84 2.27
CA ARG A 362 -11.35 4.74 1.32
C ARG A 362 -11.43 3.42 2.07
N LYS A 363 -12.18 2.48 1.50
CA LYS A 363 -12.25 1.10 1.96
C LYS A 363 -11.88 0.18 0.81
N LEU A 364 -10.92 -0.70 1.06
CA LEU A 364 -10.64 -1.83 0.20
C LEU A 364 -10.97 -3.13 0.94
N VAL A 365 -11.08 -4.24 0.21
CA VAL A 365 -11.31 -5.57 0.80
C VAL A 365 -10.42 -6.61 0.16
N THR A 366 -9.95 -7.58 0.94
CA THR A 366 -9.48 -8.84 0.39
C THR A 366 -10.61 -9.84 0.50
N TYR A 367 -10.99 -10.45 -0.61
CA TYR A 367 -11.92 -11.56 -0.64
C TYR A 367 -11.19 -12.89 -0.56
N ARG A 368 -11.94 -13.92 -0.18
CA ARG A 368 -11.59 -15.32 -0.28
C ARG A 368 -12.71 -16.11 -0.94
N TYR A 369 -12.32 -17.08 -1.76
CA TYR A 369 -13.21 -18.07 -2.34
C TYR A 369 -12.67 -19.47 -2.01
N LEU A 370 -13.44 -20.23 -1.24
CA LEU A 370 -13.16 -21.64 -0.94
C LEU A 370 -13.56 -22.48 -2.15
N PHE A 371 -12.77 -23.47 -2.56
CA PHE A 371 -13.12 -24.30 -3.72
C PHE A 371 -14.19 -25.33 -3.40
N ASP A 372 -14.17 -25.86 -2.16
CA ASP A 372 -15.25 -26.62 -1.58
C ASP A 372 -16.27 -25.67 -0.95
N GLN A 373 -17.46 -25.61 -1.55
CA GLN A 373 -18.55 -24.72 -1.11
C GLN A 373 -19.23 -25.20 0.18
N ASN A 374 -18.94 -26.43 0.63
CA ASN A 374 -19.48 -26.96 1.88
C ASN A 374 -18.64 -26.58 3.10
N LYS A 375 -17.39 -26.13 2.89
CA LYS A 375 -16.53 -25.66 3.98
C LYS A 375 -17.08 -24.35 4.56
N GLU A 376 -17.03 -24.24 5.88
CA GLU A 376 -17.39 -23.00 6.57
C GLU A 376 -16.41 -21.88 6.20
N PHE A 377 -16.96 -20.69 5.98
CA PHE A 377 -16.16 -19.52 5.68
C PHE A 377 -15.83 -18.76 6.96
N GLU A 378 -14.54 -18.56 7.21
CA GLU A 378 -14.05 -17.73 8.30
C GLU A 378 -13.34 -16.48 7.77
N ARG A 379 -13.57 -15.35 8.44
CA ARG A 379 -12.83 -14.11 8.23
C ARG A 379 -11.41 -14.23 8.77
N HIS A 380 -10.54 -13.28 8.41
CA HIS A 380 -9.19 -13.22 8.96
C HIS A 380 -9.26 -13.06 10.50
N PRO A 381 -8.48 -13.84 11.27
CA PRO A 381 -8.47 -13.73 12.73
C PRO A 381 -7.95 -12.36 13.18
N GLU A 382 -8.48 -11.85 14.29
CA GLU A 382 -8.02 -10.60 14.91
C GLU A 382 -6.63 -10.73 15.57
N LEU A 383 -5.89 -9.61 15.66
CA LEU A 383 -4.52 -9.51 16.20
C LEU A 383 -4.40 -8.83 17.59
#